data_AF-A0A915J693-F1
#
_entry.id   AF-A0A915J693-F1
#
_cell.length_a   1.000
_cell.length_b   1.000
_cell.length_c   1.000
_cell.angle_alpha   90.00
_cell.angle_beta   90.00
_cell.angle_gamma   90.00
#
_symmetry.space_group_name_H-M   'P 1'
#
loop_
_entity.id
_entity.type
_entity.pdbx_description
1 polymer ?
#
loop_
_entity_poly.entity_id
_entity_poly.type
_entity_poly.pdbx_seq_one_letter_code
_entity_poly.pdbx_strand_id
1 'polypeptide(L)' 'MLKTEFSCQPIYEATIVKIKSIIGDSDVCFILDETTDIKQHAILNILVTPVAGKPVKPMLLKLHSSMINIV' A
#
# COMPACT_ATOMS: atom_id res chain seq x y z
N MET A 1 22.79 -21.77 -9.03
CA MET A 1 22.21 -20.88 -8.00
C MET A 1 20.82 -20.50 -8.48
N LEU A 2 19.78 -21.15 -7.96
CA LEU A 2 18.39 -20.86 -8.35
C LEU A 2 18.01 -19.48 -7.79
N LYS A 3 17.75 -18.51 -8.66
CA LYS A 3 17.07 -17.27 -8.28
C LYS A 3 15.65 -17.67 -7.90
N THR A 4 15.37 -17.77 -6.61
CA THR A 4 14.00 -17.88 -6.11
C THR A 4 13.32 -16.55 -6.39
N GLU A 5 12.55 -16.48 -7.46
CA GLU A 5 11.63 -15.37 -7.70
C GLU A 5 10.56 -15.44 -6.62
N PHE A 6 10.72 -14.65 -5.56
CA PHE A 6 9.67 -14.46 -4.57
C PHE A 6 8.52 -13.73 -5.25
N SER A 7 7.54 -14.50 -5.73
CA SER A 7 6.34 -13.94 -6.30
C SER A 7 5.52 -13.27 -5.19
N CYS A 8 5.43 -11.95 -5.25
CA CYS A 8 4.56 -11.18 -4.36
C CYS A 8 3.06 -11.39 -4.66
N GLN A 9 2.72 -12.16 -5.71
CA GLN A 9 1.36 -12.40 -6.19
C GLN A 9 0.37 -12.79 -5.08
N PRO A 10 0.68 -13.74 -4.16
CA PRO A 10 -0.28 -14.14 -3.12
C PRO A 10 -0.57 -13.02 -2.12
N ILE A 11 0.42 -12.16 -1.87
CA ILE A 11 0.28 -11.00 -0.99
C ILE A 11 -0.60 -9.95 -1.67
N TYR A 12 -0.37 -9.68 -2.96
CA TYR A 12 -1.20 -8.76 -3.74
C TYR A 12 -2.66 -9.20 -3.78
N GLU A 13 -2.93 -10.47 -4.07
CA GLU A 13 -4.29 -11.02 -4.13
C GLU A 13 -5.00 -10.91 -2.78
N ALA A 14 -4.35 -11.32 -1.69
CA ALA A 14 -4.91 -11.20 -0.35
C ALA A 14 -5.19 -9.74 0.05
N THR A 15 -4.31 -8.81 -0.35
CA THR A 15 -4.50 -7.38 -0.12
C THR A 15 -5.68 -6.83 -0.93
N ILE A 16 -5.81 -7.17 -2.21
CA ILE A 16 -6.94 -6.72 -3.05
C ILE A 16 -8.27 -7.26 -2.52
N VAL A 17 -8.34 -8.52 -2.10
CA VAL A 17 -9.57 -9.09 -1.51
C VAL A 17 -10.00 -8.32 -0.27
N LYS A 18 -9.05 -7.98 0.62
CA LYS A 18 -9.34 -7.17 1.80
C LYS A 18 -9.85 -5.78 1.45
N ILE A 19 -9.23 -5.11 0.48
CA ILE A 19 -9.66 -3.81 -0.01
C ILE A 19 -11.11 -3.90 -0.50
N LYS A 20 -11.40 -4.81 -1.43
CA LYS A 20 -12.74 -5.01 -2.00
C LYS A 20 -13.80 -5.34 -0.94
N SER A 21 -13.44 -6.07 0.11
CA SER A 21 -14.38 -6.35 1.22
C SER A 21 -14.84 -5.09 1.97
N ILE A 22 -14.02 -4.03 1.97
CA ILE A 22 -14.31 -2.76 2.66
C ILE A 22 -15.03 -1.78 1.74
N ILE A 23 -14.61 -1.68 0.48
CA ILE A 23 -15.09 -0.66 -0.47
C ILE A 23 -16.13 -1.18 -1.48
N GLY A 24 -16.40 -2.48 -1.46
CA GLY A 24 -17.20 -3.18 -2.47
C GLY A 24 -16.50 -3.31 -3.83
N ASP A 25 -17.29 -3.43 -4.89
CA ASP A 25 -16.80 -3.54 -6.27
C ASP A 25 -16.49 -2.19 -6.93
N SER A 26 -16.29 -1.13 -6.11
CA SER A 26 -15.96 0.19 -6.62
C SER A 26 -14.51 0.26 -7.14
N ASP A 27 -14.29 1.01 -8.21
CA ASP A 27 -12.94 1.36 -8.65
C ASP A 27 -12.17 2.07 -7.53
N VAL A 28 -10.86 1.81 -7.46
CA VAL A 28 -9.97 2.36 -6.44
C VAL A 28 -8.89 3.26 -7.01
N CYS A 29 -8.62 4.33 -6.28
CA CYS A 29 -7.39 5.08 -6.40
C CYS A 29 -6.42 4.64 -5.30
N PHE A 30 -5.19 4.33 -5.70
CA PHE A 30 -4.07 4.10 -4.79
C PHE A 30 -3.21 5.35 -4.76
N ILE A 31 -2.87 5.81 -3.55
CA ILE A 31 -1.96 6.93 -3.33
C ILE A 31 -0.71 6.39 -2.65
N LEU A 32 0.44 6.64 -3.26
CA LEU A 32 1.75 6.37 -2.68
C LEU A 32 2.22 7.66 -2.02
N ASP A 33 2.33 7.64 -0.70
CA ASP A 33 2.76 8.77 0.11
C ASP A 33 4.10 8.43 0.78
N GLU A 34 5.16 9.07 0.30
CA GLU A 34 6.53 8.88 0.77
C GLU A 34 6.84 9.92 1.84
N THR A 35 7.28 9.46 3.01
CA THR A 35 7.62 10.33 4.14
C THR A 35 8.79 9.75 4.94
N THR A 36 9.20 10.48 5.98
CA THR A 36 10.26 10.06 6.92
C THR A 36 9.75 10.16 8.34
N ASP A 37 10.03 9.16 9.17
CA ASP A 37 9.70 9.23 10.60
C ASP A 37 10.62 10.20 11.37
N ILE A 38 10.33 10.38 12.65
CA ILE A 38 11.14 11.21 13.56
C ILE A 38 12.61 10.74 13.70
N LYS A 39 12.92 9.51 13.25
CA LYS A 39 14.25 8.89 13.27
C LYS A 39 14.88 8.84 11.87
N GLN A 40 14.32 9.55 10.88
CA GLN A 40 14.79 9.60 9.50
C GLN A 40 14.68 8.27 8.73
N HIS A 41 13.86 7.32 9.20
CA HIS A 41 13.57 6.13 8.41
C HIS A 41 12.56 6.47 7.34
N ALA A 42 12.79 5.98 6.12
CA ALA A 42 11.81 6.13 5.06
C ALA A 42 10.58 5.28 5.34
N ILE A 43 9.44 5.91 5.12
CA ILE A 43 8.12 5.34 5.23
C ILE A 43 7.44 5.50 3.88
N LEU A 44 6.90 4.40 3.37
CA LEU A 44 5.94 4.41 2.28
C LEU A 44 4.55 4.07 2.84
N ASN A 45 3.67 5.07 2.82
CA ASN A 45 2.25 4.92 3.08
C ASN A 45 1.54 4.56 1.78
N ILE A 46 0.78 3.46 1.78
CA ILE A 46 -0.13 3.15 0.69
C ILE A 46 -1.53 3.48 1.17
N LEU A 47 -2.16 4.49 0.58
CA LEU A 47 -3.54 4.86 0.86
C LEU A 47 -4.45 4.36 -0.25
N VAL A 48 -5.70 4.06 0.09
CA VAL A 48 -6.73 3.64 -0.86
C VAL A 48 -7.99 4.46 -0.67
N THR A 49 -8.63 4.87 -1.76
CA THR A 49 -9.93 5.53 -1.74
C THR A 49 -10.79 5.09 -2.93
N PRO A 50 -12.13 4.96 -2.77
CA PRO A 50 -13.02 4.70 -3.89
C PRO A 50 -13.03 5.88 -4.88
N VAL A 51 -13.14 5.59 -6.18
CA VAL A 51 -13.23 6.60 -7.26
C VAL A 51 -14.65 7.14 -7.42
N ALA A 52 -15.67 6.41 -6.97
CA ALA A 52 -17.07 6.73 -7.28
C ALA A 52 -17.79 7.65 -6.25
N GLY A 53 -18.40 8.72 -6.78
CA GLY A 53 -19.62 9.35 -6.26
C GLY A 53 -19.45 10.38 -5.14
N LYS A 54 -18.75 10.05 -4.05
CA LYS A 54 -18.56 10.97 -2.91
C LYS A 54 -17.10 11.00 -2.47
N PRO A 55 -16.54 12.18 -2.16
CA PRO A 55 -15.18 12.27 -1.63
C PRO A 55 -15.13 11.60 -0.26
N VAL A 56 -14.49 10.43 -0.21
CA VAL A 56 -14.19 9.69 1.02
C VAL A 56 -12.73 9.93 1.37
N LYS A 57 -12.43 10.11 2.67
CA LYS A 57 -11.05 10.24 3.12
C LYS A 57 -10.28 8.95 2.78
N PRO A 58 -9.09 9.03 2.17
CA PRO A 58 -8.27 7.85 1.92
C PRO A 58 -7.97 7.08 3.21
N MET A 59 -8.05 5.74 3.12
CA MET A 59 -7.74 4.84 4.22
C MET A 59 -6.33 4.29 4.07
N LEU A 60 -5.59 4.19 5.19
CA LEU A 60 -4.26 3.58 5.19
C LEU A 60 -4.38 2.07 4.96
N LEU A 61 -3.82 1.59 3.87
CA LEU A 61 -3.79 0.18 3.51
C LEU A 61 -2.58 -0.53 4.12
N LYS A 62 -1.40 0.09 4.00
CA LYS A 62 -0.14 -0.48 4.47
C LYS A 62 0.88 0.61 4.74
N LEU A 63 1.60 0.44 5.84
CA LEU A 63 2.81 1.17 6.18
C LEU A 63 4.00 0.26 5.85
N HIS A 64 4.96 0.75 5.07
CA HIS A 64 6.25 0.09 4.90
C HIS A 64 7.34 0.99 5.45
N SER A 65 7.99 0.60 6.54
CA SER A 65 9.19 1.27 7.03
C SER A 65 10.41 0.45 6.63
N SER A 66 11.39 1.10 6.02
CA SER A 66 12.72 0.52 5.80
C SER A 66 13.75 1.46 6.37
N MET A 67 14.72 0.93 7.13
CA MET A 67 15.94 1.67 7.42
C MET A 67 16.66 1.88 6.09
N ILE A 68 16.63 3.11 5.55
CA ILE A 68 17.48 3.48 4.43
C ILE A 68 18.85 3.78 5.03
N ASN A 69 19.78 2.83 4.88
CA ASN A 69 21.20 3.14 4.97
C ASN A 69 21.58 3.83 3.65
N ILE A 70 21.71 5.16 3.69
CA ILE A 70 22.39 5.90 2.63
C ILE A 70 23.88 5.63 2.85
N VAL A 71 24.52 4.92 1.92
CA VAL A 71 25.99 4.80 1.83
C VAL A 71 26.52 5.98 1.04
#